data_AF-A0A3A0BFR1-F1
#
_entry.id   AF-A0A3A0BFR1-F1
#
_cell.length_a   1.000
_cell.length_b   1.000
_cell.length_c   1.000
_cell.angle_alpha   90.00
_cell.angle_beta   90.00
_cell.angle_gamma   90.00
#
_symmetry.space_group_name_H-M   'P 1'
#
loop_
_entity.id
_entity.type
_entity.pdbx_description
1 polymer ?
#
loop_
_entity_poly.entity_id
_entity_poly.type
_entity_poly.pdbx_seq_one_letter_code
_entity_poly.pdbx_strand_id
1 'polypeptide(L)'
;MLLIKVMWSKLSRLSYGQLVLLLWFVQHPNKTGSVSELAKQTKIKGKALGGVLSSLSRTKYRGLPLIEPWGRAVDDTGLRWKLNNQLGSVVEAKKEIARLVATY
;
A
#
# COMPACT_ATOMS: atom_id res chain seq x y z
N MET A 1 3.97 14.75 -19.64
CA MET A 1 4.95 15.04 -18.56
C MET A 1 4.34 15.55 -17.25
N LEU A 2 3.16 16.20 -17.24
CA LEU A 2 2.49 16.71 -16.02
C LEU A 2 1.93 15.65 -15.07
N LEU A 3 1.36 14.55 -15.59
CA LEU A 3 0.75 13.48 -14.79
C LEU A 3 1.74 12.76 -13.87
N ILE A 4 2.97 12.63 -14.34
CA ILE A 4 4.08 12.02 -13.63
C ILE A 4 4.42 12.89 -12.40
N LYS A 5 4.49 14.23 -12.56
CA LYS A 5 4.82 15.19 -11.50
C LYS A 5 3.85 15.15 -10.30
N VAL A 6 2.56 14.93 -10.55
CA VAL A 6 1.49 14.87 -9.53
C VAL A 6 1.52 13.55 -8.73
N MET A 7 2.00 12.46 -9.33
CA MET A 7 2.19 11.19 -8.65
C MET A 7 3.21 11.31 -7.51
N TRP A 8 4.33 11.99 -7.78
CA TRP A 8 5.47 12.06 -6.88
C TRP A 8 5.20 12.84 -5.59
N SER A 9 4.46 13.96 -5.68
CA SER A 9 4.24 14.84 -4.52
C SER A 9 3.33 14.24 -3.44
N LYS A 10 2.49 13.25 -3.81
CA LYS A 10 1.65 12.54 -2.86
C LYS A 10 2.35 11.34 -2.24
N LEU A 11 3.09 10.56 -3.04
CA LEU A 11 3.85 9.42 -2.51
C LEU A 11 4.98 9.89 -1.58
N SER A 12 5.62 11.02 -1.86
CA SER A 12 6.67 11.58 -1.00
C SER A 12 6.18 12.04 0.38
N ARG A 13 4.87 12.13 0.60
CA ARG A 13 4.27 12.48 1.90
C ARG A 13 3.91 11.26 2.74
N LEU A 14 4.04 10.06 2.18
CA LEU A 14 3.79 8.84 2.91
C LEU A 14 4.92 8.59 3.92
N SER A 15 4.57 8.15 5.11
CA SER A 15 5.54 7.71 6.11
C SER A 15 6.28 6.46 5.64
N TYR A 16 7.43 6.20 6.24
CA TYR A 16 8.22 5.00 5.95
C TYR A 16 7.39 3.71 6.04
N GLY A 17 6.55 3.55 7.07
CA GLY A 17 5.67 2.38 7.21
C GLY A 17 4.63 2.27 6.10
N GLN A 18 4.06 3.40 5.66
CA GLN A 18 3.14 3.42 4.52
C GLN A 18 3.84 3.04 3.22
N LEU A 19 5.05 3.57 2.98
CA LEU A 19 5.85 3.24 1.81
C LEU A 19 6.26 1.77 1.78
N VAL A 20 6.73 1.21 2.90
CA VAL A 20 7.12 -0.22 2.99
C VAL A 20 5.92 -1.13 2.74
N LEU A 21 4.76 -0.83 3.33
CA LEU A 21 3.58 -1.67 3.12
C LEU A 21 3.06 -1.55 1.68
N LEU A 22 3.04 -0.34 1.12
CA LEU A 22 2.67 -0.13 -0.27
C LEU A 22 3.65 -0.83 -1.22
N LEU A 23 4.96 -0.81 -0.91
CA LEU A 23 5.99 -1.53 -1.66
C LEU A 23 5.71 -3.03 -1.71
N TRP A 24 5.31 -3.62 -0.58
CA TRP A 24 4.94 -5.03 -0.52
C TRP A 24 3.77 -5.34 -1.47
N PHE A 25 2.73 -4.50 -1.49
CA PHE A 25 1.57 -4.68 -2.37
C PHE A 25 1.95 -4.55 -3.86
N VAL A 26 2.76 -3.56 -4.25
CA VAL A 26 3.18 -3.42 -5.66
C VAL A 26 4.18 -4.49 -6.09
N GLN A 27 4.91 -5.11 -5.15
CA GLN A 27 5.73 -6.29 -5.41
C GLN A 27 4.88 -7.57 -5.56
N HIS A 28 3.72 -7.61 -4.92
CA HIS A 28 2.82 -8.76 -4.90
C HIS A 28 1.38 -8.35 -5.31
N PRO A 29 1.18 -7.83 -6.54
CA PRO A 29 -0.08 -7.17 -6.93
C PRO A 29 -1.31 -8.09 -6.86
N ASN A 30 -1.12 -9.40 -6.97
CA ASN A 30 -2.18 -10.40 -6.90
C ASN A 30 -2.38 -10.99 -5.50
N LYS A 31 -1.58 -10.56 -4.51
CA LYS A 31 -1.70 -11.04 -3.13
C LYS A 31 -2.60 -10.13 -2.31
N THR A 32 -3.32 -10.77 -1.42
CA THR A 32 -4.16 -10.14 -0.40
C THR A 32 -3.59 -10.43 0.97
N GLY A 33 -3.86 -9.57 1.94
CA GLY A 33 -3.43 -9.81 3.32
C GLY A 33 -4.28 -9.10 4.36
N SER A 34 -4.59 -9.82 5.45
CA SER A 34 -5.09 -9.24 6.69
C SER A 34 -3.94 -8.63 7.52
N VAL A 35 -4.29 -7.99 8.65
CA VAL A 35 -3.29 -7.53 9.62
C VAL A 35 -2.41 -8.69 10.12
N SER A 36 -3.01 -9.84 10.46
CA SER A 36 -2.27 -11.01 10.97
C SER A 36 -1.36 -11.63 9.90
N GLU A 37 -1.82 -11.71 8.66
CA GLU A 37 -1.03 -12.22 7.51
C GLU A 37 0.14 -11.28 7.16
N LEU A 38 -0.13 -9.98 7.03
CA LEU A 38 0.87 -8.97 6.65
C LEU A 38 1.89 -8.69 7.76
N ALA A 39 1.50 -8.87 9.03
CA ALA A 39 2.43 -8.80 10.15
C ALA A 39 3.50 -9.90 10.07
N LYS A 40 3.28 -11.02 9.36
CA LYS A 40 4.31 -12.05 9.15
C LYS A 40 5.26 -11.70 8.00
N GLN A 41 4.79 -10.88 7.05
CA GLN A 41 5.49 -10.54 5.82
C GLN A 41 6.24 -9.21 5.89
N THR A 42 5.89 -8.36 6.85
CA THR A 42 6.46 -7.01 7.02
C THR A 42 7.02 -6.81 8.41
N LYS A 43 7.86 -5.79 8.59
CA LYS A 43 8.36 -5.38 9.91
C LYS A 43 7.31 -4.63 10.75
N ILE A 44 6.17 -4.27 10.17
CA ILE A 44 5.10 -3.49 10.82
C ILE A 44 4.12 -4.46 11.48
N LYS A 45 3.75 -4.23 12.73
CA LYS A 45 2.94 -5.18 13.53
C LYS A 45 1.70 -4.55 14.14
N GLY A 46 0.71 -5.40 14.46
CA GLY A 46 -0.43 -5.08 15.31
C GLY A 46 -1.19 -3.81 14.91
N LYS A 47 -1.52 -2.97 15.90
CA LYS A 47 -2.29 -1.73 15.72
C LYS A 47 -1.65 -0.76 14.72
N ALA A 48 -0.32 -0.68 14.70
CA ALA A 48 0.40 0.17 13.75
C ALA A 48 0.12 -0.26 12.31
N LEU A 49 0.16 -1.57 12.03
CA LEU A 49 -0.15 -2.10 10.71
C LEU A 49 -1.60 -1.82 10.29
N GLY A 50 -2.56 -2.00 11.20
CA GLY A 50 -3.96 -1.63 10.96
C GLY A 50 -4.14 -0.14 10.63
N GLY A 51 -3.43 0.75 11.34
CA GLY A 51 -3.42 2.18 11.05
C GLY A 51 -2.82 2.50 9.67
N VAL A 52 -1.74 1.84 9.28
CA VAL A 52 -1.13 2.00 7.95
C VAL A 52 -2.09 1.54 6.85
N LEU A 53 -2.72 0.37 6.99
CA LEU A 53 -3.73 -0.14 6.04
C LEU A 53 -4.90 0.84 5.88
N SER A 54 -5.45 1.30 7.01
CA SER A 54 -6.53 2.31 7.02
C SER A 54 -6.12 3.62 6.35
N SER A 55 -4.86 4.03 6.50
CA SER A 55 -4.36 5.24 5.84
C SER A 55 -4.18 5.06 4.34
N LEU A 56 -3.62 3.92 3.90
CA LEU A 56 -3.41 3.63 2.48
C LEU A 56 -4.74 3.47 1.74
N SER A 57 -5.75 2.87 2.36
CA SER A 57 -7.08 2.72 1.73
C SER A 57 -7.83 4.04 1.56
N ARG A 58 -7.51 5.07 2.36
CA ARG A 58 -8.05 6.43 2.21
C ARG A 58 -7.22 7.32 1.32
N THR A 59 -5.95 6.97 1.09
CA THR A 59 -5.06 7.72 0.22
C THR A 59 -5.44 7.46 -1.23
N LYS A 60 -5.86 8.52 -1.94
CA LYS A 60 -6.30 8.43 -3.33
C LYS A 60 -5.24 8.90 -4.32
N TYR A 61 -5.06 8.12 -5.38
CA TYR A 61 -4.33 8.46 -6.60
C TYR A 61 -5.29 8.44 -7.79
N ARG A 62 -5.35 9.53 -8.56
CA ARG A 62 -6.31 9.70 -9.67
C ARG A 62 -7.77 9.37 -9.27
N GLY A 63 -8.15 9.71 -8.04
CA GLY A 63 -9.49 9.43 -7.51
C GLY A 63 -9.68 8.02 -6.93
N LEU A 64 -8.73 7.11 -7.13
CA LEU A 64 -8.80 5.71 -6.72
C LEU A 64 -7.96 5.45 -5.45
N PRO A 65 -8.44 4.65 -4.49
CA PRO A 65 -7.65 4.29 -3.32
C PRO A 65 -6.44 3.43 -3.70
N LEU A 66 -5.33 3.55 -2.95
CA LEU A 66 -4.12 2.76 -3.24
C LEU A 66 -4.31 1.26 -3.00
N ILE A 67 -5.07 0.92 -1.96
CA ILE A 67 -5.46 -0.45 -1.62
C ILE A 67 -6.96 -0.49 -1.33
N GLU A 68 -7.57 -1.66 -1.47
CA GLU A 68 -9.00 -1.86 -1.25
C GLU A 68 -9.29 -3.12 -0.43
N PRO A 69 -10.41 -3.16 0.32
CA PRO A 69 -10.80 -4.34 1.07
C PRO A 69 -11.14 -5.51 0.14
N TRP A 70 -10.79 -6.72 0.57
CA TRP A 70 -10.96 -7.97 -0.17
C TRP A 70 -11.51 -9.08 0.72
N GLY A 71 -12.73 -8.86 1.22
CA GLY A 71 -13.41 -9.79 2.12
C GLY A 71 -12.82 -9.83 3.53
N ARG A 72 -13.28 -10.80 4.32
CA ARG A 72 -12.84 -11.02 5.70
C ARG A 72 -11.61 -11.91 5.75
N ALA A 73 -10.82 -11.74 6.81
CA ALA A 73 -9.74 -12.64 7.16
C ALA A 73 -10.29 -14.02 7.57
N VAL A 74 -9.52 -15.08 7.34
CA VAL A 74 -9.94 -16.47 7.64
C VAL A 74 -10.11 -16.69 9.15
N ASP A 75 -9.35 -15.95 9.94
CA ASP A 75 -9.39 -15.95 11.42
C ASP A 75 -10.41 -14.96 11.99
N ASP A 76 -11.26 -14.35 11.15
CA ASP A 76 -12.24 -13.30 11.49
C ASP A 76 -11.63 -12.06 12.19
N THR A 77 -10.31 -11.86 12.10
CA THR A 77 -9.62 -10.72 12.73
C THR A 77 -9.76 -9.39 11.97
N GLY A 78 -10.71 -9.32 11.04
CA GLY A 78 -11.03 -8.12 10.26
C GLY A 78 -10.95 -8.32 8.76
N LEU A 79 -10.53 -7.28 8.04
CA LEU A 79 -10.52 -7.26 6.58
C LEU A 79 -9.18 -7.74 6.01
N ARG A 80 -9.24 -8.40 4.86
CA ARG A 80 -8.09 -8.55 3.97
C ARG A 80 -8.04 -7.37 3.03
N TRP A 81 -6.84 -7.02 2.58
CA TRP A 81 -6.59 -5.89 1.71
C TRP A 81 -5.81 -6.34 0.48
N LYS A 82 -6.01 -5.67 -0.65
CA LYS A 82 -5.24 -5.89 -1.88
C LYS A 82 -4.87 -4.57 -2.54
N LEU A 83 -3.88 -4.63 -3.43
CA LEU A 83 -3.57 -3.52 -4.31
C LEU A 83 -4.79 -3.20 -5.20
N ASN A 84 -5.08 -1.91 -5.39
CA ASN A 84 -6.08 -1.52 -6.37
C ASN A 84 -5.53 -1.76 -7.79
N ASN A 85 -6.15 -2.68 -8.52
CA ASN A 85 -5.72 -3.10 -9.86
C ASN A 85 -6.01 -2.07 -10.95
N GLN A 86 -6.83 -1.06 -10.67
CA GLN A 86 -7.12 0.05 -11.59
C GLN A 86 -5.99 1.09 -11.61
N LEU A 87 -4.98 0.94 -10.75
CA LEU A 87 -3.76 1.74 -10.78
C LEU A 87 -2.88 1.31 -11.97
N GLY A 88 -3.20 1.80 -13.17
CA GLY A 88 -2.62 1.34 -14.43
C GLY A 88 -1.07 1.39 -14.57
N SER A 89 -0.31 2.02 -13.66
CA SER A 89 1.18 2.06 -13.71
C SER A 89 1.89 1.46 -12.48
N VAL A 90 1.46 0.27 -12.04
CA VAL A 90 2.12 -0.48 -10.95
C VAL A 90 3.65 -0.54 -11.08
N VAL A 91 4.18 -0.66 -12.32
CA VAL A 91 5.63 -0.72 -12.59
C VAL A 91 6.36 0.59 -12.25
N GLU A 92 5.81 1.74 -12.64
CA GLU A 92 6.41 3.05 -12.34
C GLU A 92 6.28 3.38 -10.86
N ALA A 93 5.11 3.10 -10.27
CA ALA A 93 4.88 3.24 -8.84
C ALA A 93 5.87 2.40 -8.03
N LYS A 94 6.14 1.16 -8.45
CA LYS A 94 7.11 0.28 -7.78
C LYS A 94 8.52 0.86 -7.77
N LYS A 95 9.02 1.37 -8.91
CA LYS A 95 10.35 2.00 -8.99
C LYS A 95 10.43 3.20 -8.05
N GLU A 96 9.37 3.99 -7.97
CA GLU A 96 9.36 5.16 -7.11
C GLU A 96 9.33 4.83 -5.64
N ILE A 97 8.40 3.97 -5.25
CA ILE A 97 8.22 3.60 -3.85
C ILE A 97 9.54 2.99 -3.35
N ALA A 98 10.21 2.17 -4.16
CA ALA A 98 11.55 1.66 -3.85
C ALA A 98 12.59 2.79 -3.67
N ARG A 99 12.59 3.80 -4.56
CA ARG A 99 13.48 4.97 -4.44
C ARG A 99 13.21 5.76 -3.16
N LEU A 100 11.94 6.05 -2.83
CA LEU A 100 11.55 6.79 -1.62
C LEU A 100 11.88 6.01 -0.35
N VAL A 101 11.67 4.69 -0.34
CA VAL A 101 12.07 3.84 0.79
C VAL A 101 13.57 3.89 1.04
N ALA A 102 14.39 3.98 -0.02
CA ALA A 102 15.85 4.09 0.08
C ALA A 102 16.36 5.47 0.55
N THR A 103 15.50 6.49 0.64
CA THR A 103 15.87 7.83 1.14
C THR A 103 15.62 8.05 2.63
N TYR A 104 15.05 7.05 3.32
CA TYR A 104 14.87 7.05 4.79
C TYR A 104 15.99 6.25 5.46
#